data_AF-A0A4Y3RJ22-F1
#
_entry.id   AF-A0A4Y3RJ22-F1
#
_cell.length_a   1.000
_cell.length_b   1.000
_cell.length_c   1.000
_cell.angle_alpha   90.00
_cell.angle_beta   90.00
_cell.angle_gamma   90.00
#
_symmetry.space_group_name_H-M   'P 1'
#
loop_
_entity.id
_entity.type
_entity.pdbx_description
1 polymer ?
#
loop_
_entity_poly.entity_id
_entity_poly.type
_entity_poly.pdbx_seq_one_letter_code
_entity_poly.pdbx_strand_id
1 'polypeptide(L)' 'MASPQDLPEEPGGPPTTLPGKAASAGIRRFGREFRTTPAGLHDIRANLSIANMDFEEYAAAAHEDPEKVFRSF' A
#
# COMPACT_ATOMS: atom_id res chain seq x y z
N MET A 1 -35.00 15.56 -41.22
CA MET A 1 -34.58 16.41 -40.07
C MET A 1 -34.34 15.46 -38.92
N ALA A 2 -33.10 15.33 -38.43
CA ALA A 2 -32.75 14.43 -37.32
C ALA A 2 -32.61 15.26 -36.03
N SER A 3 -33.23 14.79 -34.95
CA SER A 3 -33.21 15.42 -33.62
C SER A 3 -31.80 15.37 -33.01
N PRO A 4 -31.33 16.41 -32.31
CA PRO A 4 -29.95 16.47 -31.78
C PRO A 4 -29.79 15.78 -30.40
N GLN A 5 -30.49 14.67 -30.13
CA GLN A 5 -30.60 14.11 -28.77
C GLN A 5 -30.17 12.63 -28.66
N ASP A 6 -29.34 12.12 -29.58
CA ASP A 6 -28.88 10.72 -29.56
C ASP A 6 -27.34 10.62 -29.49
N LEU A 7 -26.75 11.28 -28.49
CA LEU A 7 -25.40 10.95 -28.04
C LEU A 7 -25.55 10.04 -26.81
N PRO A 8 -25.07 8.79 -26.83
CA PRO A 8 -24.97 8.03 -25.60
C PRO A 8 -23.94 8.74 -24.71
N GLU A 9 -24.39 9.29 -23.58
CA GLU A 9 -23.48 9.66 -22.51
C GLU A 9 -22.76 8.39 -22.05
N GLU A 10 -21.45 8.34 -22.32
CA GLU A 10 -20.56 7.33 -21.78
C GLU A 10 -20.83 7.20 -20.28
N PRO A 11 -21.28 6.03 -19.77
CA PRO A 11 -21.46 5.87 -18.34
C PRO A 11 -20.08 6.03 -17.73
N GLY A 12 -19.91 7.10 -16.95
CA GLY A 12 -18.70 7.35 -16.17
C GLY A 12 -18.24 6.04 -15.56
N GLY A 13 -17.14 5.52 -16.10
CA GLY A 13 -16.54 4.30 -15.58
C GLY A 13 -16.33 4.47 -14.08
N PRO A 14 -16.41 3.38 -13.29
CA PRO A 14 -16.17 3.49 -11.86
C PRO A 14 -14.84 4.23 -11.67
N PRO A 15 -14.74 5.14 -10.68
CA PRO A 15 -13.45 5.75 -10.40
C PRO A 15 -12.47 4.59 -10.27
N THR A 16 -11.43 4.57 -11.12
CA THR A 16 -10.29 3.67 -10.97
C THR A 16 -9.52 4.16 -9.76
N THR A 17 -10.17 4.10 -8.60
CA THR A 17 -9.50 3.92 -7.33
C THR A 17 -9.06 2.47 -7.40
N LEU A 18 -7.85 2.25 -7.90
CA LEU A 18 -7.06 1.13 -7.41
C LEU A 18 -7.28 1.15 -5.90
N PRO A 19 -7.71 0.05 -5.26
CA PRO A 19 -7.74 0.03 -3.81
C PRO A 19 -6.28 0.24 -3.38
N GLY A 20 -5.91 1.50 -3.10
CA GLY A 20 -4.77 1.82 -2.28
C GLY A 20 -5.05 1.01 -1.03
N LYS A 21 -4.27 -0.07 -0.89
CA LYS A 21 -4.43 -1.12 0.11
C LYS A 21 -4.89 -0.47 1.40
N ALA A 22 -6.11 -0.79 1.82
CA ALA A 22 -6.85 -0.01 2.80
C ALA A 22 -5.99 0.27 4.04
N ALA A 23 -5.40 1.45 4.08
CA ALA A 23 -4.45 1.85 5.10
C ALA A 23 -5.22 2.27 6.35
N SER A 24 -5.73 1.31 7.11
CA SER A 24 -6.23 1.57 8.48
C SER A 24 -6.57 0.35 9.33
N ALA A 25 -6.49 -0.89 8.83
CA ALA A 25 -6.92 -2.06 9.62
C ALA A 25 -5.84 -2.64 10.56
N GLY A 26 -4.57 -2.69 10.17
CA GLY A 26 -3.60 -3.54 10.88
C GLY A 26 -2.38 -2.85 11.50
N ILE A 27 -2.40 -1.52 11.67
CA ILE A 27 -1.62 -0.83 12.72
C ILE A 27 -1.82 -1.51 14.10
N ARG A 28 -2.95 -2.21 14.28
CA ARG A 28 -3.29 -2.94 15.51
C ARG A 28 -2.56 -4.28 15.70
N ARG A 29 -2.05 -4.94 14.65
CA ARG A 29 -1.59 -6.34 14.77
C ARG A 29 -0.12 -6.45 15.19
N PHE A 30 0.76 -5.68 14.58
CA PHE A 30 2.20 -5.75 14.82
C PHE A 30 2.78 -4.49 15.48
N GLY A 31 1.94 -3.49 15.75
CA GLY A 31 2.30 -2.24 16.39
C GLY A 31 2.57 -1.10 15.40
N ARG A 32 3.04 0.03 15.94
CA ARG A 32 3.30 1.28 15.20
C ARG A 32 4.79 1.50 14.90
N GLU A 33 5.63 0.59 15.35
CA GLU A 33 7.09 0.67 15.27
C GLU A 33 7.66 -0.73 15.13
N PHE A 34 8.77 -0.86 14.40
CA PHE A 34 9.59 -2.06 14.34
C PHE A 34 11.05 -1.66 14.12
N ARG A 35 11.99 -2.57 14.41
CA ARG A 35 13.42 -2.31 14.21
C ARG A 35 13.84 -2.77 12.82
N THR A 36 14.82 -2.09 12.23
CA THR A 36 15.38 -2.51 10.94
C THR A 36 16.89 -2.26 10.90
N THR A 37 17.59 -2.96 10.01
CA THR A 37 18.98 -2.65 9.68
C THR A 37 19.08 -1.39 8.81
N PRO A 38 20.25 -0.72 8.76
CA PRO A 38 20.45 0.41 7.87
C PRO A 38 20.15 0.08 6.39
N ALA A 39 20.48 -1.13 5.94
CA ALA A 39 20.14 -1.60 4.60
C ALA A 39 18.62 -1.74 4.39
N GLY A 40 17.90 -2.28 5.39
CA GLY A 40 16.44 -2.42 5.34
C GLY A 40 15.69 -1.10 5.27
N LEU A 41 16.24 -0.03 5.87
CA LEU A 41 15.63 1.31 5.79
C LEU A 41 15.51 1.83 4.36
N HIS A 42 16.50 1.54 3.50
CA HIS A 42 16.47 1.96 2.10
C HIS A 42 15.35 1.28 1.33
N ASP A 43 15.17 -0.03 1.54
CA ASP A 43 14.09 -0.81 0.93
C ASP A 43 12.71 -0.32 1.40
N ILE A 44 12.53 -0.14 2.71
CA ILE A 44 11.29 0.39 3.30
C ILE A 44 10.93 1.74 2.68
N ARG A 45 11.89 2.67 2.60
CA ARG A 45 11.64 4.01 2.05
C ARG A 45 11.25 3.95 0.58
N ALA A 46 11.94 3.12 -0.21
CA ALA A 46 11.66 2.98 -1.63
C ALA A 46 10.23 2.46 -1.87
N ASN A 47 9.88 1.35 -1.22
CA ASN A 47 8.59 0.69 -1.39
C ASN A 47 7.41 1.53 -0.89
N LEU A 48 7.56 2.21 0.26
CA LEU A 48 6.52 3.11 0.77
C LEU A 48 6.31 4.32 -0.14
N SER A 49 7.38 4.85 -0.74
CA SER A 49 7.28 6.04 -1.61
C SER A 49 6.50 5.76 -2.91
N ILE A 50 6.48 4.51 -3.35
CA ILE A 50 5.75 4.06 -4.56
C ILE A 50 4.50 3.22 -4.22
N ALA A 51 4.17 3.08 -2.93
CA ALA A 51 3.09 2.23 -2.43
C ALA A 51 3.15 0.76 -2.94
N ASN A 52 4.35 0.20 -3.10
CA ASN A 52 4.52 -1.21 -3.48
C ASN A 52 4.27 -2.17 -2.32
N MET A 53 4.61 -1.74 -1.09
CA MET A 53 4.41 -2.49 0.14
C MET A 53 4.07 -1.52 1.27
N ASP A 54 3.17 -1.89 2.16
CA ASP A 54 2.78 -1.05 3.30
C ASP A 54 3.66 -1.28 4.53
N PHE A 55 3.64 -0.31 5.45
CA PHE A 55 4.34 -0.38 6.72
C PHE A 55 4.01 -1.65 7.53
N GLU A 56 2.76 -2.11 7.47
CA GLU A 56 2.31 -3.28 8.21
C GLU A 56 2.94 -4.58 7.71
N GLU A 57 3.21 -4.69 6.41
CA GLU A 57 3.87 -5.86 5.84
C GLU A 57 5.32 -5.94 6.31
N TYR A 58 6.00 -4.79 6.41
CA TYR A 58 7.34 -4.72 7.02
C TYR A 58 7.32 -5.01 8.52
N ALA A 59 6.31 -4.52 9.25
CA ALA A 59 6.16 -4.82 10.67
C ALA A 59 5.88 -6.31 10.92
N ALA A 60 5.12 -6.96 10.04
CA ALA A 60 4.90 -8.40 10.07
C ALA A 60 6.20 -9.17 9.81
N ALA A 61 6.94 -8.82 8.76
CA ALA A 61 8.22 -9.45 8.43
C ALA A 61 9.25 -9.27 9.56
N ALA A 62 9.31 -8.08 10.17
CA ALA A 62 10.13 -7.85 11.36
C ALA A 62 9.70 -8.74 12.52
N HIS A 63 8.39 -8.93 12.73
CA HIS A 63 7.87 -9.75 13.82
C HIS A 63 8.17 -11.25 13.67
N GLU A 64 8.31 -11.73 12.43
CA GLU A 64 8.70 -13.11 12.13
C GLU A 64 10.18 -13.40 12.43
N ASP A 65 11.03 -12.36 12.46
CA ASP A 65 12.43 -12.48 12.84
C ASP A 65 12.58 -12.62 14.39
N PRO A 66 13.40 -13.55 14.89
CA PRO A 66 13.57 -13.77 16.33
C PRO A 66 14.13 -12.56 17.08
N GLU A 67 14.86 -11.67 16.41
CA GLU A 67 15.36 -10.42 17.00
C GLU A 67 14.38 -9.26 16.84
N LYS A 68 13.25 -9.50 16.17
CA LYS A 68 12.23 -8.50 15.82
C LYS A 68 12.78 -7.38 14.94
N VAL A 69 13.71 -7.73 14.03
CA VAL A 69 14.40 -6.79 13.15
C VAL A 69 14.09 -7.13 11.70
N PHE A 70 13.54 -6.17 10.95
CA PHE A 70 13.46 -6.28 9.49
C PHE A 70 14.86 -6.21 8.89
N ARG A 71 15.25 -7.24 8.14
CA ARG A 71 16.49 -7.34 7.38
C ARG A 71 16.14 -7.47 5.90
N SER A 72 16.63 -6.54 5.08
CA SER A 72 16.54 -6.69 3.62
C SER A 72 17.39 -7.87 3.16
N PHE A 73 16.92 -8.56 2.12
CA PHE A 73 17.68 -9.59 1.41
C PHE A 73 18.76 -8.96 0.50
#